data_AF-A0A2D0L224-F1
#
_entry.id   AF-A0A2D0L224-F1
#
_cell.length_a   1.000
_cell.length_b   1.000
_cell.length_c   1.000
_cell.angle_alpha   90.00
_cell.angle_beta   90.00
_cell.angle_gamma   90.00
#
_symmetry.space_group_name_H-M   'P 1'
#
loop_
_entity.id
_entity.type
_entity.pdbx_description
1 polymer ?
#
loop_
_entity_poly.entity_id
_entity_poly.type
_entity_poly.pdbx_seq_one_letter_code
_entity_poly.pdbx_strand_id
1 'polypeptide(L)'
;MIIRHLLHRFAEPQTARRLLAEQQKSEEALDIKRGTDPLVDFCGYLIASDETDGLLIGNAEIMPFNPRKYLYHAYLAYMKGNNLNKPVSVTRFGMDMPGALAEYGQQYLRKKSKHGIRSNLSLNIDTAIEWLPKLTRHNLPEE
;
A
#
# COMPACT_ATOMS: atom_id res chain seq x y z
N MET A 1 34.60 44.62 17.13
CA MET A 1 33.69 45.78 17.01
C MET A 1 32.41 45.36 16.33
N ILE A 2 31.37 45.34 17.14
CA ILE A 2 29.95 45.31 16.82
C ILE A 2 29.59 46.49 15.88
N ILE A 3 28.86 46.17 14.80
CA ILE A 3 27.94 47.03 14.02
C ILE A 3 28.54 48.08 13.06
N ARG A 4 28.36 47.83 11.76
CA ARG A 4 27.73 48.78 10.80
C ARG A 4 27.06 47.94 9.70
N HIS A 5 25.85 47.43 9.93
CA HIS A 5 24.57 48.14 9.69
C HIS A 5 24.24 48.23 8.19
N LEU A 6 23.50 47.23 7.66
CA LEU A 6 22.17 47.40 7.01
C LEU A 6 21.80 46.24 6.07
N LEU A 7 20.50 45.89 6.11
CA LEU A 7 19.68 45.04 5.21
C LEU A 7 19.89 43.53 5.40
N HIS A 8 19.02 42.75 6.05
CA HIS A 8 17.58 42.81 6.29
C HIS A 8 16.73 43.12 5.04
N ARG A 9 16.74 42.20 4.06
CA ARG A 9 15.51 41.58 3.53
C ARG A 9 15.84 40.47 2.53
N PHE A 10 15.28 39.30 2.80
CA PHE A 10 15.04 38.20 1.88
C PHE A 10 14.69 38.65 0.45
N ALA A 11 15.44 38.19 -0.54
CA ALA A 11 14.96 37.88 -1.88
C ALA A 11 16.15 37.32 -2.69
N GLU A 12 16.14 36.02 -2.99
CA GLU A 12 16.21 35.52 -4.37
C GLU A 12 16.09 33.98 -4.35
N PRO A 13 14.85 33.46 -4.27
CA PRO A 13 14.54 32.03 -4.23
C PRO A 13 14.53 31.43 -5.65
N GLN A 14 15.62 31.55 -6.40
CA GLN A 14 15.67 31.03 -7.78
C GLN A 14 16.51 29.76 -7.94
N THR A 15 17.36 29.43 -6.95
CA THR A 15 18.16 28.19 -6.98
C THR A 15 17.38 26.95 -6.51
N ALA A 16 16.18 27.12 -5.96
CA ALA A 16 15.32 25.99 -5.54
C ALA A 16 14.56 25.35 -6.71
N ARG A 17 14.33 26.08 -7.82
CA ARG A 17 13.52 25.59 -8.95
C ARG A 17 14.24 24.60 -9.87
N ARG A 18 15.59 24.59 -9.90
CA ARG A 18 16.35 23.60 -10.69
C ARG A 18 16.39 22.21 -10.05
N LEU A 19 16.49 22.14 -8.73
CA LEU A 19 16.46 20.86 -7.99
C LEU A 19 15.08 20.19 -8.02
N LEU A 20 14.00 20.98 -8.10
CA LEU A 20 12.64 20.44 -8.27
C LEU A 20 12.40 19.84 -9.67
N ALA A 21 13.02 20.38 -10.73
CA ALA A 21 12.86 19.85 -12.08
C ALA A 21 13.59 18.50 -12.30
N GLU A 22 14.70 18.28 -11.58
CA GLU A 22 15.42 17.00 -11.59
C GLU A 22 14.74 15.93 -10.72
N GLN A 23 14.09 16.34 -9.61
CA GLN A 23 13.20 15.47 -8.83
C GLN A 23 11.92 15.11 -9.60
N GLN A 24 11.35 16.03 -10.38
CA GLN A 24 10.15 15.75 -11.19
C GLN A 24 10.42 14.78 -12.34
N LYS A 25 11.61 14.82 -12.96
CA LYS A 25 11.98 13.86 -14.02
C LYS A 25 12.22 12.43 -13.50
N SER A 26 12.46 12.25 -12.21
CA SER A 26 12.53 10.91 -11.60
C SER A 26 11.14 10.34 -11.26
N GLU A 27 10.10 11.17 -11.18
CA GLU A 27 8.70 10.75 -11.02
C GLU A 27 8.05 10.33 -12.34
N GLU A 28 8.64 10.68 -13.49
CA GLU A 28 8.17 10.29 -14.84
C GLU A 28 8.70 8.93 -15.33
N ALA A 29 9.41 8.17 -14.48
CA ALA A 29 9.80 6.80 -14.79
C ALA A 29 8.93 5.83 -13.98
N LEU A 30 7.81 5.39 -14.56
CA LEU A 30 7.19 4.05 -14.45
C LEU A 30 5.68 4.03 -14.81
N ASP A 31 5.21 4.85 -15.77
CA ASP A 31 3.91 4.58 -16.45
C ASP A 31 4.03 3.46 -17.51
N ILE A 32 4.84 2.41 -17.23
CA ILE A 32 5.08 1.30 -18.16
C ILE A 32 4.82 -0.03 -17.46
N LYS A 33 3.54 -0.28 -17.18
CA LYS A 33 2.95 -1.63 -17.27
C LYS A 33 1.43 -1.55 -17.39
N ARG A 34 0.95 -0.87 -18.44
CA ARG A 34 -0.44 -0.99 -18.88
C ARG A 34 -0.63 -2.37 -19.48
N GLY A 35 -1.15 -3.30 -18.68
CA GLY A 35 -1.58 -4.63 -19.13
C GLY A 35 -2.55 -5.30 -18.17
N THR A 36 -2.36 -5.12 -16.86
CA THR A 36 -3.14 -5.84 -15.84
C THR A 36 -3.65 -4.85 -14.78
N ASP A 37 -4.90 -5.02 -14.35
CA ASP A 37 -5.47 -4.26 -13.25
C ASP A 37 -4.63 -4.47 -11.97
N PRO A 38 -4.20 -3.42 -11.25
CA PRO A 38 -3.34 -3.57 -10.07
C PRO A 38 -3.90 -4.49 -8.97
N LEU A 39 -5.23 -4.59 -8.87
CA LEU A 39 -5.88 -5.52 -7.94
C LEU A 39 -5.71 -6.96 -8.40
N VAL A 40 -5.81 -7.22 -9.71
CA VAL A 40 -5.55 -8.54 -10.29
C VAL A 40 -4.09 -8.93 -10.04
N ASP A 41 -3.12 -8.05 -10.27
CA ASP A 41 -1.71 -8.35 -9.97
C ASP A 41 -1.51 -8.64 -8.46
N PHE A 42 -2.11 -7.82 -7.59
CA PHE A 42 -2.10 -8.04 -6.15
C PHE A 42 -2.69 -9.41 -5.75
N CYS A 43 -3.73 -9.89 -6.44
CA CYS A 43 -4.31 -11.21 -6.18
C CYS A 43 -3.32 -12.36 -6.44
N GLY A 44 -2.32 -12.15 -7.30
CA GLY A 44 -1.25 -13.13 -7.52
C GLY A 44 -0.37 -13.40 -6.30
N TYR A 45 -0.38 -12.50 -5.29
CA TYR A 45 0.32 -12.67 -4.02
C TYR A 45 -0.57 -13.31 -2.93
N LEU A 46 -1.80 -13.70 -3.27
CA LEU A 46 -2.76 -14.27 -2.33
C LEU A 46 -2.94 -15.77 -2.53
N ILE A 47 -3.16 -16.45 -1.41
CA ILE A 47 -3.49 -17.87 -1.36
C ILE A 47 -4.89 -17.98 -0.78
N ALA A 48 -5.79 -18.61 -1.51
CA ALA A 48 -7.14 -18.93 -1.05
C ALA A 48 -7.15 -20.26 -0.27
N SER A 49 -7.74 -20.23 0.92
CA SER A 49 -8.08 -21.40 1.73
C SER A 49 -9.52 -21.85 1.44
N ASP A 50 -9.86 -23.09 1.76
CA ASP A 50 -11.24 -23.58 1.75
C ASP A 50 -12.07 -22.96 2.89
N GLU A 51 -11.38 -22.56 3.97
CA GLU A 51 -12.01 -21.97 5.15
C GLU A 51 -11.80 -20.44 5.23
N THR A 52 -12.72 -19.76 5.93
CA THR A 52 -12.62 -18.30 6.16
C THR A 52 -11.72 -17.97 7.37
N ASP A 53 -10.52 -18.54 7.39
CA ASP A 53 -9.54 -18.43 8.48
C ASP A 53 -8.42 -17.38 8.22
N GLY A 54 -8.36 -16.84 7.00
CA GLY A 54 -7.34 -15.89 6.56
C GLY A 54 -7.47 -14.46 7.11
N LEU A 55 -6.99 -13.51 6.31
CA LEU A 55 -6.87 -12.10 6.66
C LEU A 55 -8.24 -11.45 6.89
N LEU A 56 -8.26 -10.48 7.82
CA LEU A 56 -9.42 -9.60 7.98
C LEU A 56 -9.44 -8.61 6.82
N ILE A 57 -10.62 -8.20 6.33
CA ILE A 57 -10.67 -7.20 5.25
C ILE A 57 -10.04 -5.88 5.70
N GLY A 58 -10.38 -5.42 6.90
CA GLY A 58 -9.92 -4.13 7.42
C GLY A 58 -10.51 -2.94 6.67
N ASN A 59 -9.97 -1.76 6.95
CA ASN A 59 -10.28 -0.49 6.30
C ASN A 59 -9.04 0.42 6.39
N ALA A 60 -9.07 1.61 5.79
CA ALA A 60 -7.94 2.54 5.82
C ALA A 60 -7.68 3.18 7.19
N GLU A 61 -8.68 3.21 8.06
CA GLU A 61 -8.69 3.97 9.32
C GLU A 61 -8.18 3.14 10.52
N ILE A 62 -8.09 1.82 10.38
CA ILE A 62 -7.61 0.93 11.45
C ILE A 62 -6.12 1.18 11.69
N MET A 63 -5.82 1.56 12.93
CA MET A 63 -4.46 1.73 13.44
C MET A 63 -4.19 0.75 14.59
N PRO A 64 -2.96 0.21 14.71
CA PRO A 64 -1.81 0.44 13.84
C PRO A 64 -1.93 -0.25 12.47
N PHE A 65 -1.28 0.33 11.47
CA PHE A 65 -1.18 -0.25 10.12
C PHE A 65 -0.50 -1.62 10.20
N ASN A 66 -1.22 -2.66 9.76
CA ASN A 66 -0.77 -4.04 9.81
C ASN A 66 -1.18 -4.82 8.54
N PRO A 67 -0.29 -4.91 7.53
CA PRO A 67 -0.58 -5.59 6.27
C PRO A 67 -0.59 -7.12 6.38
N ARG A 68 -0.10 -7.69 7.49
CA ARG A 68 -0.15 -9.14 7.75
C ARG A 68 -1.41 -9.59 8.45
N LYS A 69 -2.24 -8.66 8.90
CA LYS A 69 -3.51 -8.92 9.59
C LYS A 69 -4.71 -8.48 8.76
N TYR A 70 -4.56 -7.38 8.03
CA TYR A 70 -5.62 -6.78 7.25
C TYR A 70 -5.29 -6.82 5.75
N LEU A 71 -6.16 -7.44 4.97
CA LEU A 71 -6.04 -7.61 3.53
C LEU A 71 -6.00 -6.26 2.80
N TYR A 72 -6.84 -5.30 3.23
CA TYR A 72 -6.81 -3.96 2.64
C TYR A 72 -5.50 -3.21 2.96
N HIS A 73 -4.91 -3.43 4.14
CA HIS A 73 -3.58 -2.88 4.44
C HIS A 73 -2.50 -3.53 3.57
N ALA A 74 -2.58 -4.83 3.31
CA ALA A 74 -1.69 -5.51 2.38
C ALA A 74 -1.76 -4.88 0.99
N TYR A 75 -2.97 -4.63 0.49
CA TYR A 75 -3.18 -3.94 -0.78
C TYR A 75 -2.57 -2.53 -0.79
N LEU A 76 -2.77 -1.73 0.26
CA LEU A 76 -2.16 -0.40 0.37
C LEU A 76 -0.62 -0.47 0.42
N ALA A 77 -0.06 -1.48 1.10
CA ALA A 77 1.39 -1.71 1.13
C ALA A 77 1.92 -2.11 -0.26
N TYR A 78 1.19 -2.98 -0.97
CA TYR A 78 1.52 -3.37 -2.34
C TYR A 78 1.52 -2.16 -3.28
N MET A 79 0.47 -1.34 -3.25
CA MET A 79 0.38 -0.11 -4.04
C MET A 79 1.57 0.81 -3.76
N LYS A 80 1.90 1.03 -2.49
CA LYS A 80 3.04 1.86 -2.08
C LYS A 80 4.38 1.26 -2.51
N GLY A 81 4.57 -0.05 -2.36
CA GLY A 81 5.80 -0.74 -2.74
C GLY A 81 6.06 -0.75 -4.25
N ASN A 82 4.99 -0.68 -5.06
CA ASN A 82 5.07 -0.64 -6.51
C ASN A 82 4.94 0.78 -7.11
N ASN A 83 5.04 1.83 -6.28
CA ASN A 83 4.89 3.24 -6.71
C ASN A 83 3.55 3.52 -7.43
N LEU A 84 2.48 2.86 -6.98
CA LEU A 84 1.12 3.05 -7.48
C LEU A 84 0.36 4.02 -6.56
N ASN A 85 -0.06 5.17 -7.13
CA ASN A 85 -0.43 6.34 -6.33
C ASN A 85 -1.95 6.48 -6.10
N LYS A 86 -2.75 5.59 -6.68
CA LYS A 86 -4.22 5.68 -6.70
C LYS A 86 -4.87 4.38 -6.22
N PRO A 87 -4.82 4.06 -4.91
CA PRO A 87 -5.55 2.93 -4.37
C PRO A 87 -7.06 3.13 -4.53
N VAL A 88 -7.76 2.05 -4.88
CA VAL A 88 -9.23 2.01 -4.88
C VAL A 88 -9.73 2.04 -3.43
N SER A 89 -10.95 2.53 -3.21
CA SER A 89 -11.57 2.54 -1.87
C SER A 89 -11.82 1.11 -1.38
N VAL A 90 -11.90 0.90 -0.05
CA VAL A 90 -12.20 -0.42 0.54
C VAL A 90 -13.49 -1.05 0.00
N THR A 91 -14.49 -0.21 -0.30
CA THR A 91 -15.75 -0.65 -0.92
C THR A 91 -15.51 -1.19 -2.31
N ARG A 92 -14.77 -0.45 -3.14
CA ARG A 92 -14.45 -0.86 -4.51
C ARG A 92 -13.54 -2.09 -4.53
N PHE A 93 -12.53 -2.11 -3.66
CA PHE A 93 -11.67 -3.27 -3.41
C PHE A 93 -12.52 -4.53 -3.15
N GLY A 94 -13.46 -4.46 -2.21
CA GLY A 94 -14.33 -5.60 -1.89
C GLY A 94 -15.32 -6.00 -2.99
N MET A 95 -15.67 -5.09 -3.90
CA MET A 95 -16.51 -5.36 -5.07
C MET A 95 -15.75 -6.02 -6.21
N ASP A 96 -14.51 -5.58 -6.45
CA ASP A 96 -13.68 -6.06 -7.55
C ASP A 96 -12.90 -7.34 -7.19
N MET A 97 -12.67 -7.60 -5.90
CA MET A 97 -11.94 -8.78 -5.40
C MET A 97 -12.41 -10.13 -5.96
N PRO A 98 -13.72 -10.44 -6.01
CA PRO A 98 -14.18 -11.73 -6.54
C PRO A 98 -13.85 -11.89 -8.03
N GLY A 99 -13.97 -10.81 -8.82
CA GLY A 99 -13.64 -10.83 -10.24
C GLY A 99 -12.14 -10.99 -10.46
N ALA A 100 -11.33 -10.27 -9.68
CA ALA A 100 -9.88 -10.35 -9.75
C ALA A 100 -9.33 -11.74 -9.34
N LEU A 101 -9.92 -12.38 -8.33
CA LEU A 101 -9.54 -13.73 -7.92
C LEU A 101 -10.01 -14.82 -8.90
N ALA A 102 -11.12 -14.60 -9.59
CA ALA A 102 -11.61 -15.53 -10.62
C ALA A 102 -10.61 -15.70 -11.77
N GLU A 103 -9.82 -14.66 -12.09
CA GLU A 103 -8.73 -14.74 -13.08
C GLU A 103 -7.63 -15.76 -12.70
N TYR A 104 -7.48 -16.05 -11.40
CA TYR A 104 -6.56 -17.06 -10.87
C TYR A 104 -7.25 -18.39 -10.55
N GLY A 105 -8.54 -18.54 -10.89
CA GLY A 105 -9.34 -19.70 -10.52
C GLY A 105 -9.57 -19.84 -9.02
N GLN A 106 -9.38 -18.75 -8.24
CA GLN A 106 -9.58 -18.75 -6.80
C GLN A 106 -10.98 -18.24 -6.44
N GLN A 107 -11.59 -18.86 -5.43
CA GLN A 107 -12.89 -18.43 -4.91
C GLN A 107 -12.70 -17.49 -3.72
N TYR A 108 -13.38 -16.35 -3.76
CA TYR A 108 -13.41 -15.41 -2.64
C TYR A 108 -14.54 -15.74 -1.66
N LEU A 109 -14.16 -16.10 -0.44
CA LEU A 109 -15.08 -16.33 0.67
C LEU A 109 -14.86 -15.29 1.76
N ARG A 110 -15.96 -14.82 2.36
CA ARG A 110 -15.91 -13.90 3.50
C ARG A 110 -16.98 -14.22 4.52
N LYS A 111 -16.64 -14.11 5.80
CA LYS A 111 -17.54 -14.37 6.92
C LYS A 111 -17.41 -13.29 7.98
N LYS A 112 -18.54 -12.88 8.56
CA LYS A 112 -18.55 -11.97 9.71
C LYS A 112 -18.03 -12.71 10.94
N SER A 113 -17.06 -12.10 11.62
CA SER A 113 -16.45 -12.57 12.85
C SER A 113 -16.56 -11.49 13.93
N LYS A 114 -16.21 -11.85 15.19
CA LYS A 114 -16.16 -10.92 16.33
C LYS A 114 -15.21 -9.74 16.09
N HIS A 115 -14.18 -9.94 15.27
CA HIS A 115 -13.12 -8.97 14.99
C HIS A 115 -13.29 -8.25 13.63
N GLY A 116 -14.44 -8.39 12.97
CA GLY A 116 -14.72 -7.83 11.65
C GLY A 116 -15.00 -8.89 10.58
N ILE A 117 -14.91 -8.51 9.32
CA ILE A 117 -15.10 -9.43 8.19
C ILE A 117 -13.78 -10.16 7.95
N ARG A 118 -13.80 -11.49 8.02
CA ARG A 118 -12.66 -12.36 7.73
C ARG A 118 -12.82 -12.98 6.34
N SER A 119 -11.71 -13.04 5.59
CA SER A 119 -11.64 -13.69 4.29
C SER A 119 -11.02 -15.07 4.38
N ASN A 120 -11.11 -15.85 3.31
CA ASN A 120 -10.31 -17.07 3.12
C ASN A 120 -8.93 -16.79 2.50
N LEU A 121 -8.49 -15.54 2.44
CA LEU A 121 -7.28 -15.15 1.74
C LEU A 121 -6.13 -14.92 2.72
N SER A 122 -4.98 -15.50 2.42
CA SER A 122 -3.73 -15.29 3.13
C SER A 122 -2.67 -14.75 2.18
N LEU A 123 -1.74 -13.96 2.71
CA LEU A 123 -0.59 -13.51 1.92
C LEU A 123 0.40 -14.66 1.72
N ASN A 124 0.82 -14.86 0.48
CA ASN A 124 2.00 -15.64 0.19
C ASN A 124 3.24 -14.84 0.62
N ILE A 125 3.83 -15.19 1.77
CA ILE A 125 4.93 -14.41 2.36
C ILE A 125 6.18 -14.50 1.49
N ASP A 126 6.41 -15.63 0.81
CA ASP A 126 7.57 -15.86 -0.03
C ASP A 126 7.61 -14.90 -1.22
N THR A 127 6.45 -14.60 -1.82
CA THR A 127 6.35 -13.65 -2.94
C THR A 127 6.10 -12.22 -2.47
N ALA A 128 5.32 -12.02 -1.41
CA ALA A 128 4.98 -10.67 -0.92
C ALA A 128 6.17 -9.94 -0.27
N ILE A 129 7.24 -10.65 0.12
CA ILE A 129 8.41 -10.05 0.78
C ILE A 129 9.10 -8.95 -0.04
N GLU A 130 8.89 -8.91 -1.35
CA GLU A 130 9.45 -7.89 -2.25
C GLU A 130 8.91 -6.48 -1.95
N TRP A 131 7.63 -6.36 -1.62
CA TRP A 131 6.95 -5.07 -1.39
C TRP A 131 6.39 -4.91 0.04
N LEU A 132 6.26 -6.01 0.80
CA LEU A 132 5.72 -5.97 2.14
C LEU A 132 6.72 -5.27 3.09
N PRO A 133 6.29 -4.28 3.89
CA PRO A 133 7.20 -3.61 4.81
C PRO A 133 7.79 -4.63 5.78
N LYS A 134 9.12 -4.65 5.86
CA LYS A 134 9.86 -5.46 6.84
C LYS A 134 9.35 -5.11 8.23
N LEU A 135 9.19 -6.10 9.10
CA LEU A 135 8.93 -5.84 10.51
C LEU A 135 10.08 -5.00 11.05
N THR A 136 9.89 -3.69 11.16
CA THR A 136 10.71 -2.88 12.05
C THR A 136 10.38 -3.35 13.45
N ARG A 137 11.42 -3.65 14.25
CA ARG A 137 11.35 -4.18 15.63
C ARG A 137 10.57 -3.28 16.62
N HIS A 138 9.87 -2.25 16.14
CA HIS A 138 9.13 -1.26 16.92
C HIS A 138 7.62 -1.51 16.97
N ASN A 139 7.14 -2.68 16.51
CA ASN A 139 5.73 -3.08 16.56
C ASN A 139 5.52 -4.44 17.26
N LEU A 140 6.40 -4.80 18.19
CA LEU A 140 6.10 -5.86 19.15
C LEU A 140 5.20 -5.25 20.23
N PRO A 141 4.05 -5.86 20.56
CA PRO A 141 3.40 -5.51 21.82
C PRO A 141 4.40 -5.81 22.93
N GLU A 142 4.68 -4.83 23.78
CA GLU A 142 5.28 -5.12 25.08
C GLU A 142 4.36 -6.11 25.81
N GLU A 143 4.99 -7.18 26.30
CA GLU A 143 4.39 -8.31 27.01
C GLU A 143 3.61 -7.88 28.27
#